data_AF-A0A4Y2W6R8-F1
#
_entry.id   AF-A0A4Y2W6R8-F1
#
_cell.length_a   1.000
_cell.length_b   1.000
_cell.length_c   1.000
_cell.angle_alpha   90.00
_cell.angle_beta   90.00
_cell.angle_gamma   90.00
#
_symmetry.space_group_name_H-M   'P 1'
#
loop_
_entity.id
_entity.type
_entity.pdbx_description
1 polymer ?
#
loop_
_entity_poly.entity_id
_entity_poly.type
_entity_poly.pdbx_seq_one_letter_code
_entity_poly.pdbx_strand_id
1 'polypeptide(L)'
;MAHEVGKNIPKTQQLFPTNDDGEELYEIDETLSSILHQFGAPLTRYAKNLYGEFYPIKLTDGGKFTDVIIGNRYAELSNGEKMYPLDENGNEFILEIMTNFMFDEQKSFPNSYPITNDNYIIVPNIQDKPYFLKNEDPKLTEEDIVGKLFNQSKKYHDYLTKVRTSRISRSAPKEYKYLNLKRNKIYRRKPPSLEKPKDIPPEPSLKSKPSLEKPKKNPPKPSLELPKENPPKPLSPKEKKSGNSRIFIIIAIVLFLIVSIPILYFKYFSFR
;
A
#
# COMPACT_ATOMS: atom_id res chain seq x y z
N MET A 1 -4.57 -36.26 44.38
CA MET A 1 -3.80 -35.03 44.12
C MET A 1 -3.29 -35.12 42.70
N ALA A 2 -3.94 -34.40 41.78
CA ALA A 2 -3.57 -34.35 40.37
C ALA A 2 -2.69 -33.13 40.15
N HIS A 3 -1.47 -33.35 39.65
CA HIS A 3 -0.61 -32.27 39.17
C HIS A 3 -0.99 -31.95 37.72
N GLU A 4 -1.64 -30.80 37.52
CA GLU A 4 -1.75 -30.17 36.20
C GLU A 4 -0.36 -29.69 35.77
N VAL A 5 0.19 -30.34 34.76
CA VAL A 5 1.35 -29.84 34.02
C VAL A 5 0.81 -28.85 32.98
N GLY A 6 0.57 -27.61 33.43
CA GLY A 6 0.37 -26.48 32.54
C GLY A 6 1.65 -26.23 31.75
N LYS A 7 1.66 -26.57 30.47
CA LYS A 7 2.71 -26.14 29.54
C LYS A 7 2.71 -24.61 29.49
N ASN A 8 3.65 -24.00 30.20
CA ASN A 8 4.07 -22.62 29.94
C ASN A 8 4.69 -22.58 28.54
N ILE A 9 3.85 -22.38 27.53
CA ILE A 9 4.31 -21.82 26.26
C ILE A 9 4.85 -20.44 26.65
N PRO A 10 6.13 -20.13 26.38
CA PRO A 10 6.64 -18.80 26.68
C PRO A 10 5.77 -17.84 25.88
N LYS A 11 5.00 -17.02 26.61
CA LYS A 11 4.22 -15.92 26.06
C LYS A 11 5.24 -15.11 25.27
N THR A 12 5.24 -15.26 23.95
CA THR A 12 6.05 -14.44 23.04
C THR A 12 5.84 -13.02 23.52
N GLN A 13 6.92 -12.41 23.98
CA GLN A 13 6.93 -11.14 24.67
C GLN A 13 6.10 -10.15 23.83
N GLN A 14 4.91 -9.81 24.31
CA GLN A 14 4.01 -8.89 23.60
C GLN A 14 4.64 -7.51 23.74
N LEU A 15 5.25 -7.02 22.65
CA LEU A 15 6.10 -5.82 22.67
C LEU A 15 5.29 -4.52 22.56
N PHE A 16 4.05 -4.56 22.06
CA PHE A 16 3.20 -3.39 21.83
C PHE A 16 1.72 -3.62 22.23
N PRO A 17 1.00 -2.60 22.72
CA PRO A 17 -0.43 -2.68 23.02
C PRO A 17 -1.25 -2.92 21.74
N THR A 18 -2.37 -3.63 21.85
CA THR A 18 -3.28 -3.89 20.73
C THR A 18 -4.66 -3.28 20.96
N ASN A 19 -5.37 -2.84 19.93
CA ASN A 19 -6.80 -2.49 20.06
C ASN A 19 -7.69 -3.75 20.16
N ASP A 20 -9.00 -3.57 20.33
CA ASP A 20 -9.97 -4.67 20.46
C ASP A 20 -10.04 -5.57 19.22
N ASP A 21 -9.56 -5.08 18.07
CA ASP A 21 -9.45 -5.80 16.80
C ASP A 21 -8.10 -6.54 16.63
N GLY A 22 -7.18 -6.40 17.60
CA GLY A 22 -5.88 -7.08 17.60
C GLY A 22 -4.78 -6.36 16.80
N GLU A 23 -4.95 -5.07 16.48
CA GLU A 23 -3.96 -4.26 15.76
C GLU A 23 -2.94 -3.68 16.73
N GLU A 24 -1.64 -3.83 16.43
CA GLU A 24 -0.55 -3.28 17.26
C GLU A 24 -0.48 -1.74 17.17
N LEU A 25 -0.51 -1.07 18.32
CA LEU A 25 -0.40 0.37 18.52
C LEU A 25 1.03 0.69 18.97
N TYR A 26 1.71 1.61 18.29
CA TYR A 26 3.12 1.91 18.54
C TYR A 26 3.31 3.33 19.09
N GLU A 27 4.07 3.45 20.18
CA GLU A 27 4.72 4.68 20.65
C GLU A 27 6.07 4.31 21.32
N ILE A 28 6.97 5.28 21.54
CA ILE A 28 8.03 5.41 22.57
C ILE A 28 9.34 6.08 22.08
N ASP A 29 9.97 6.80 22.99
CA ASP A 29 10.90 7.91 22.91
C ASP A 29 12.37 7.55 23.26
N GLU A 30 13.06 8.43 23.99
CA GLU A 30 14.42 8.96 23.79
C GLU A 30 15.60 7.97 23.93
N THR A 31 15.33 6.67 24.09
CA THR A 31 16.32 5.69 24.54
C THR A 31 16.53 4.48 23.63
N LEU A 32 16.07 4.53 22.36
CA LEU A 32 16.37 3.64 21.19
C LEU A 32 15.10 3.11 20.48
N SER A 33 14.29 4.00 19.90
CA SER A 33 12.95 3.66 19.41
C SER A 33 12.82 3.36 17.91
N SER A 34 11.85 2.50 17.57
CA SER A 34 11.37 2.17 16.21
C SER A 34 10.62 3.33 15.52
N ILE A 35 10.85 4.56 15.97
CA ILE A 35 10.06 5.74 15.64
C ILE A 35 10.85 6.65 14.70
N LEU A 36 10.32 6.82 13.49
CA LEU A 36 10.74 7.87 12.57
C LEU A 36 10.10 9.18 13.01
N HIS A 37 10.87 10.21 13.36
CA HIS A 37 10.24 11.51 13.62
C HIS A 37 10.00 12.28 12.30
N GLN A 38 8.80 12.82 12.08
CA GLN A 38 8.49 13.77 11.00
C GLN A 38 7.86 15.02 11.62
N PHE A 39 8.49 16.19 11.39
CA PHE A 39 8.09 17.48 11.99
C PHE A 39 8.02 17.47 13.53
N GLY A 40 8.93 16.73 14.19
CA GLY A 40 8.96 16.60 15.64
C GLY A 40 7.96 15.59 16.21
N ALA A 41 7.04 15.07 15.39
CA ALA A 41 6.09 14.04 15.81
C ALA A 41 6.65 12.62 15.55
N PRO A 42 6.48 11.68 16.49
CA PRO A 42 6.83 10.28 16.30
C PRO A 42 5.97 9.64 15.20
N LEU A 43 6.60 8.98 14.22
CA LEU A 43 5.96 8.08 13.25
C LEU A 43 6.45 6.66 13.52
N THR A 44 5.51 5.75 13.67
CA THR A 44 5.81 4.33 13.69
C THR A 44 6.47 3.88 12.39
N ARG A 45 7.45 2.97 12.42
CA ARG A 45 7.80 2.15 11.24
C ARG A 45 6.91 0.91 11.17
N TYR A 46 6.16 0.76 10.08
CA TYR A 46 5.33 -0.38 9.68
C TYR A 46 4.53 -1.07 10.80
N ALA A 47 3.19 -1.01 10.74
CA ALA A 47 2.37 -1.78 11.68
C ALA A 47 2.37 -3.26 11.28
N LYS A 48 2.73 -4.18 12.19
CA LYS A 48 2.52 -5.62 12.00
C LYS A 48 1.25 -6.09 12.68
N ASN A 49 0.57 -7.04 12.08
CA ASN A 49 -0.41 -7.87 12.77
C ASN A 49 -0.16 -9.35 12.41
N LEU A 50 -1.02 -10.25 12.90
CA LEU A 50 -0.93 -11.69 12.59
C LEU A 50 -1.00 -12.01 11.08
N TYR A 51 -1.45 -11.06 10.26
CA TYR A 51 -1.62 -11.18 8.82
C TYR A 51 -0.47 -10.56 8.01
N GLY A 52 0.43 -9.77 8.60
CA GLY A 52 1.62 -9.22 7.92
C GLY A 52 2.03 -7.81 8.31
N GLU A 53 2.89 -7.18 7.50
CA GLU A 53 3.34 -5.79 7.60
C GLU A 53 2.41 -4.86 6.84
N PHE A 54 2.08 -3.71 7.43
CA PHE A 54 1.23 -2.65 6.89
C PHE A 54 1.92 -1.30 7.00
N TYR A 55 1.45 -0.35 6.21
CA TYR A 55 1.95 1.02 6.32
C TYR A 55 1.56 1.65 7.66
N PRO A 56 2.45 2.45 8.27
CA PRO A 56 2.07 3.34 9.35
C PRO A 56 1.17 4.46 8.82
N ILE A 57 0.37 5.03 9.70
CA ILE A 57 -0.63 6.04 9.36
C ILE A 57 -0.22 7.39 9.95
N LYS A 58 -0.41 8.48 9.20
CA LYS A 58 -0.32 9.85 9.73
C LYS A 58 -1.64 10.59 9.60
N LEU A 59 -1.95 11.42 10.60
CA LEU A 59 -3.01 12.41 10.54
C LEU A 59 -2.56 13.60 9.68
N THR A 60 -3.37 14.01 8.71
CA THR A 60 -3.13 15.17 7.87
C THR A 60 -3.90 16.40 8.37
N ASP A 61 -3.46 17.57 7.93
CA ASP A 61 -4.17 18.83 8.14
C ASP A 61 -5.60 18.71 7.58
N GLY A 62 -6.58 18.59 8.48
CA GLY A 62 -7.97 18.30 8.13
C GLY A 62 -8.54 17.00 8.71
N GLY A 63 -7.82 16.33 9.61
CA GLY A 63 -8.34 15.20 10.38
C GLY A 63 -8.46 13.90 9.57
N LYS A 64 -7.80 13.83 8.41
CA LYS A 64 -7.79 12.63 7.55
C LYS A 64 -6.51 11.84 7.77
N PHE A 65 -6.52 10.58 7.37
CA PHE A 65 -5.42 9.65 7.60
C PHE A 65 -4.85 9.15 6.29
N THR A 66 -3.53 9.15 6.13
CA THR A 66 -2.83 8.59 4.96
C THR A 66 -1.68 7.70 5.39
N ASP A 67 -1.35 6.73 4.54
CA ASP A 67 -0.23 5.83 4.76
C ASP A 67 1.12 6.54 4.55
N VAL A 68 2.08 6.22 5.41
CA VAL A 68 3.42 6.79 5.37
C VAL A 68 4.40 5.81 4.72
N ILE A 69 5.00 6.23 3.62
CA ILE A 69 5.96 5.42 2.88
C ILE A 69 7.34 5.55 3.51
N ILE A 70 7.96 4.41 3.81
CA ILE A 70 9.29 4.34 4.40
C ILE A 70 10.23 3.66 3.41
N GLY A 71 11.39 4.26 3.18
CA GLY A 71 12.46 3.67 2.36
C GLY A 71 12.07 3.33 0.92
N ASN A 72 10.99 3.93 0.40
CA ASN A 72 10.41 3.64 -0.92
C ASN A 72 10.09 2.14 -1.13
N ARG A 73 9.51 1.50 -0.12
CA ARG A 73 9.15 0.07 -0.15
C ARG A 73 7.67 -0.15 0.10
N TYR A 74 7.15 -1.18 -0.55
CA TYR A 74 5.84 -1.73 -0.27
C TYR A 74 5.81 -2.47 1.06
N ALA A 75 4.71 -2.31 1.79
CA ALA A 75 4.40 -3.19 2.91
C ALA A 75 3.98 -4.56 2.38
N GLU A 76 4.20 -5.63 3.13
CA GLU A 76 4.07 -7.02 2.68
C GLU A 76 3.23 -7.84 3.66
N LEU A 77 2.19 -8.50 3.15
CA LEU A 77 1.39 -9.45 3.90
C LEU A 77 2.20 -10.72 4.21
N SER A 78 1.77 -11.50 5.20
CA SER A 78 2.40 -12.77 5.60
C SER A 78 2.52 -13.80 4.47
N ASN A 79 1.65 -13.71 3.46
CA ASN A 79 1.67 -14.52 2.25
C ASN A 79 2.64 -14.00 1.16
N GLY A 80 3.36 -12.90 1.42
CA GLY A 80 4.27 -12.25 0.48
C GLY A 80 3.63 -11.22 -0.45
N GLU A 81 2.32 -10.97 -0.32
CA GLU A 81 1.60 -10.02 -1.17
C GLU A 81 1.93 -8.57 -0.78
N LYS A 82 2.31 -7.77 -1.78
CA LYS A 82 2.60 -6.35 -1.58
C LYS A 82 1.34 -5.49 -1.59
N MET A 83 1.24 -4.57 -0.65
CA MET A 83 0.10 -3.67 -0.57
C MET A 83 0.43 -2.30 -1.14
N TYR A 84 -0.47 -1.74 -1.95
CA TYR A 84 -0.39 -0.33 -2.30
C TYR A 84 -0.70 0.56 -1.08
N PRO A 85 0.04 1.65 -0.86
CA PRO A 85 -0.26 2.64 0.16
C PRO A 85 -1.57 3.37 -0.17
N LEU A 86 -2.25 3.86 0.87
CA LEU A 86 -3.49 4.63 0.74
C LEU A 86 -3.28 6.13 0.96
N ASP A 87 -3.92 6.92 0.10
CA ASP A 87 -4.07 8.36 0.30
C ASP A 87 -5.10 8.70 1.39
N GLU A 88 -5.26 9.99 1.67
CA GLU A 88 -6.19 10.47 2.70
C GLU A 88 -7.67 10.19 2.41
N ASN A 89 -7.99 9.84 1.16
CA ASN A 89 -9.32 9.48 0.72
C ASN A 89 -9.48 7.96 0.59
N GLY A 90 -8.47 7.16 0.98
CA GLY A 90 -8.51 5.71 0.90
C GLY A 90 -8.30 5.15 -0.51
N ASN A 91 -7.79 5.95 -1.46
CA ASN A 91 -7.41 5.45 -2.77
C ASN A 91 -5.98 4.93 -2.72
N GLU A 92 -5.73 3.87 -3.47
CA GLU A 92 -4.38 3.34 -3.62
C GLU A 92 -3.55 4.20 -4.57
N PHE A 93 -2.23 4.19 -4.38
CA PHE A 93 -1.29 4.79 -5.31
C PHE A 93 0.00 3.98 -5.37
N ILE A 94 0.79 4.19 -6.43
CA ILE A 94 2.06 3.47 -6.59
C ILE A 94 3.24 4.20 -5.96
N LEU A 95 4.29 3.41 -5.69
CA LEU A 95 5.66 3.88 -5.52
C LEU A 95 6.34 3.88 -6.88
N GLU A 96 6.87 5.04 -7.28
CA GLU A 96 7.67 5.18 -8.50
C GLU A 96 9.09 4.67 -8.23
N ILE A 97 9.31 3.37 -8.46
CA ILE A 97 10.58 2.72 -8.14
C ILE A 97 11.50 2.77 -9.36
N MET A 98 12.67 3.37 -9.18
CA MET A 98 13.72 3.43 -10.18
C MET A 98 14.80 2.38 -9.91
N THR A 99 15.15 1.58 -10.91
CA THR A 99 16.28 0.65 -10.89
C THR A 99 17.29 1.08 -11.96
N ASN A 100 18.54 1.35 -11.56
CA ASN A 100 19.59 1.85 -12.48
C ASN A 100 19.13 3.10 -13.27
N PHE A 101 18.48 4.05 -12.59
CA PHE A 101 17.92 5.29 -13.16
C PHE A 101 16.78 5.09 -14.18
N MET A 102 16.26 3.87 -14.31
CA MET A 102 15.13 3.56 -15.19
C MET A 102 13.91 3.16 -14.37
N PHE A 103 12.72 3.56 -14.84
CA PHE A 103 11.45 3.18 -14.22
C PHE A 103 11.28 1.65 -14.26
N ASP A 104 11.07 1.05 -13.09
CA ASP A 104 10.92 -0.39 -12.93
C ASP A 104 9.42 -0.72 -12.77
N GLU A 105 8.78 -1.06 -13.90
CA GLU A 105 7.34 -1.38 -13.97
C GLU A 105 6.97 -2.51 -13.01
N GLN A 106 7.76 -3.59 -12.98
CA GLN A 106 7.47 -4.76 -12.15
C GLN A 106 7.57 -4.44 -10.65
N LYS A 107 8.55 -3.62 -10.24
CA LYS A 107 8.64 -3.21 -8.84
C LYS A 107 7.58 -2.19 -8.47
N SER A 108 7.27 -1.26 -9.36
CA SER A 108 6.30 -0.18 -9.11
C SER A 108 4.87 -0.68 -9.13
N PHE A 109 4.58 -1.74 -9.88
CA PHE A 109 3.25 -2.36 -9.98
C PHE A 109 3.31 -3.83 -9.60
N PRO A 110 3.51 -4.15 -8.32
CA PRO A 110 3.66 -5.54 -7.90
C PRO A 110 2.41 -6.38 -8.15
N ASN A 111 1.22 -5.77 -8.11
CA ASN A 111 -0.08 -6.46 -8.13
C ASN A 111 -1.11 -5.74 -9.02
N SER A 112 -0.78 -5.44 -10.29
CA SER A 112 -1.63 -4.71 -11.26
C SER A 112 -1.86 -3.23 -10.91
N TYR A 113 -2.81 -2.54 -11.56
CA TYR A 113 -3.06 -1.12 -11.31
C TYR A 113 -3.57 -0.84 -9.88
N PRO A 114 -3.21 0.32 -9.28
CA PRO A 114 -3.88 0.82 -8.08
C PRO A 114 -5.36 1.14 -8.35
N ILE A 115 -6.19 1.12 -7.30
CA ILE A 115 -7.63 1.35 -7.40
C ILE A 115 -8.15 2.37 -6.39
N THR A 116 -9.28 2.98 -6.71
CA THR A 116 -10.03 3.81 -5.76
C THR A 116 -10.73 2.97 -4.72
N ASN A 117 -11.18 3.61 -3.64
CA ASN A 117 -11.93 2.94 -2.56
C ASN A 117 -13.31 2.38 -3.00
N ASP A 118 -13.75 2.64 -4.23
CA ASP A 118 -14.94 2.08 -4.89
C ASP A 118 -14.61 1.29 -6.17
N ASN A 119 -13.37 0.79 -6.23
CA ASN A 119 -12.84 -0.19 -7.19
C ASN A 119 -12.70 0.30 -8.65
N TYR A 120 -12.56 1.60 -8.88
CA TYR A 120 -12.17 2.11 -10.19
C TYR A 120 -10.67 2.05 -10.36
N ILE A 121 -10.23 1.69 -11.56
CA ILE A 121 -8.80 1.64 -11.84
C ILE A 121 -8.23 3.06 -11.90
N ILE A 122 -7.08 3.24 -11.26
CA ILE A 122 -6.28 4.45 -11.30
C ILE A 122 -5.10 4.20 -12.25
N VAL A 123 -4.94 5.07 -13.23
CA VAL A 123 -3.77 5.10 -14.13
C VAL A 123 -2.79 6.12 -13.55
N PRO A 124 -1.61 5.70 -13.07
CA PRO A 124 -0.64 6.63 -12.50
C PRO A 124 -0.08 7.58 -13.56
N ASN A 125 0.30 8.77 -13.11
CA ASN A 125 1.06 9.70 -13.92
C ASN A 125 2.56 9.48 -13.70
N ILE A 126 3.27 9.02 -14.73
CA ILE A 126 4.72 8.82 -14.71
C ILE A 126 5.34 9.76 -15.73
N GLN A 127 6.25 10.64 -15.29
CA GLN A 127 6.90 11.64 -16.16
C GLN A 127 5.87 12.50 -16.92
N ASP A 128 4.89 13.03 -16.19
CA ASP A 128 3.83 13.92 -16.69
C ASP A 128 2.89 13.29 -17.74
N LYS A 129 2.84 11.96 -17.85
CA LYS A 129 1.99 11.23 -18.78
C LYS A 129 1.28 10.05 -18.12
N PRO A 130 0.07 9.68 -18.57
CA PRO A 130 -0.59 8.46 -18.10
C PRO A 130 0.26 7.24 -18.45
N TYR A 131 0.49 6.37 -17.48
CA TYR A 131 1.27 5.15 -17.66
C TYR A 131 0.36 3.93 -17.77
N PHE A 132 0.31 3.33 -18.96
CA PHE A 132 -0.43 2.10 -19.22
C PHE A 132 0.48 0.88 -19.12
N LEU A 133 0.13 -0.06 -18.25
CA LEU A 133 0.80 -1.35 -18.08
C LEU A 133 0.75 -2.15 -19.39
N LYS A 134 1.89 -2.76 -19.75
CA LYS A 134 2.05 -3.36 -21.09
C LYS A 134 1.27 -4.66 -21.28
N ASN A 135 1.12 -5.43 -20.21
CA ASN A 135 0.66 -6.83 -20.26
C ASN A 135 -0.49 -7.12 -19.29
N GLU A 136 -1.33 -6.13 -18.99
CA GLU A 136 -2.39 -6.25 -17.98
C GLU A 136 -3.80 -6.33 -18.58
N ASP A 137 -4.68 -7.03 -17.87
CA ASP A 137 -6.11 -7.16 -18.13
C ASP A 137 -6.89 -6.50 -16.98
N PRO A 138 -7.71 -5.46 -17.23
CA PRO A 138 -8.09 -4.91 -18.53
C PRO A 138 -6.99 -4.08 -19.19
N LYS A 139 -6.90 -4.20 -20.52
CA LYS A 139 -6.10 -3.29 -21.34
C LYS A 139 -6.77 -1.92 -21.38
N LEU A 140 -6.16 -0.95 -20.72
CA LEU A 140 -6.65 0.42 -20.65
C LEU A 140 -6.07 1.29 -21.75
N THR A 141 -6.85 2.29 -22.17
CA THR A 141 -6.42 3.34 -23.12
C THR A 141 -6.76 4.73 -22.61
N GLU A 142 -6.33 5.78 -23.33
CA GLU A 142 -6.63 7.17 -22.96
C GLU A 142 -8.14 7.47 -22.94
N GLU A 143 -8.93 6.78 -23.78
CA GLU A 143 -10.39 6.93 -23.84
C GLU A 143 -11.11 6.45 -22.57
N ASP A 144 -10.43 5.67 -21.72
CA ASP A 144 -10.94 5.22 -20.44
C ASP A 144 -10.75 6.25 -19.33
N ILE A 145 -9.87 7.23 -19.52
CA ILE A 145 -9.62 8.30 -18.56
C ILE A 145 -10.82 9.25 -18.51
N VAL A 146 -11.38 9.40 -17.30
CA VAL A 146 -12.49 10.31 -17.02
C VAL A 146 -11.97 11.65 -16.49
N GLY A 147 -10.90 11.61 -15.72
CA GLY A 147 -10.45 12.75 -14.96
C GLY A 147 -9.10 12.55 -14.28
N LYS A 148 -8.63 13.57 -13.58
CA LYS A 148 -7.51 13.47 -12.65
C LYS A 148 -8.02 13.33 -11.23
N LEU A 149 -7.51 12.36 -10.49
CA LEU A 149 -7.85 12.08 -9.10
C LEU A 149 -7.20 13.11 -8.18
N PHE A 150 -7.94 13.62 -7.20
CA PHE A 150 -7.37 14.54 -6.20
C PHE A 150 -6.75 13.77 -5.04
N ASN A 151 -5.50 14.09 -4.73
CA ASN A 151 -4.78 13.70 -3.53
C ASN A 151 -4.25 14.97 -2.83
N GLN A 152 -4.23 15.04 -1.50
CA GLN A 152 -3.80 16.23 -0.76
C GLN A 152 -2.34 16.60 -1.06
N SER A 153 -1.47 15.59 -1.16
CA SER A 153 -0.03 15.75 -1.39
C SER A 153 0.30 16.07 -2.85
N LYS A 154 -0.26 15.31 -3.80
CA LYS A 154 0.05 15.44 -5.24
C LYS A 154 -0.98 16.25 -6.04
N LYS A 155 -2.06 16.72 -5.43
CA LYS A 155 -3.20 17.39 -6.08
C LYS A 155 -3.82 16.50 -7.17
N TYR A 156 -4.07 17.06 -8.37
CA TYR A 156 -4.66 16.35 -9.51
C TYR A 156 -3.55 15.70 -10.36
N HIS A 157 -2.89 14.68 -9.82
CA HIS A 157 -1.72 14.07 -10.45
C HIS A 157 -2.09 12.83 -11.27
N ASP A 158 -2.68 11.83 -10.62
CA ASP A 158 -3.02 10.55 -11.22
C ASP A 158 -4.38 10.58 -11.91
N TYR A 159 -4.67 9.59 -12.75
CA TYR A 159 -5.85 9.55 -13.61
C TYR A 159 -6.90 8.57 -13.10
N LEU A 160 -8.14 9.04 -12.97
CA LEU A 160 -9.31 8.21 -12.70
C LEU A 160 -9.87 7.69 -14.02
N THR A 161 -10.13 6.38 -14.09
CA THR A 161 -10.77 5.76 -15.26
C THR A 161 -12.26 5.47 -15.03
N LYS A 162 -12.97 5.12 -16.10
CA LYS A 162 -14.36 4.60 -16.04
C LYS A 162 -14.42 3.09 -15.80
N VAL A 163 -13.28 2.41 -15.81
CA VAL A 163 -13.18 0.95 -15.73
C VAL A 163 -13.08 0.51 -14.27
N ARG A 164 -13.79 -0.57 -13.93
CA ARG A 164 -13.79 -1.16 -12.59
C ARG A 164 -13.08 -2.50 -12.62
N THR A 165 -12.44 -2.84 -11.51
CA THR A 165 -11.85 -4.16 -11.28
C THR A 165 -12.73 -5.01 -10.35
N SER A 166 -12.50 -6.32 -10.35
CA SER A 166 -13.04 -7.25 -9.35
C SER A 166 -12.27 -7.20 -8.03
N ARG A 167 -11.05 -6.64 -8.01
CA ARG A 167 -10.29 -6.46 -6.77
C ARG A 167 -11.03 -5.53 -5.83
N ILE A 168 -11.14 -5.95 -4.57
CA ILE A 168 -11.79 -5.18 -3.52
C ILE A 168 -10.75 -4.26 -2.89
N SER A 169 -11.03 -2.96 -2.85
CA SER A 169 -10.23 -2.02 -2.08
C SER A 169 -10.18 -2.42 -0.61
N ARG A 170 -8.97 -2.39 -0.02
CA ARG A 170 -8.79 -2.59 1.43
C ARG A 170 -9.27 -1.41 2.28
N SER A 171 -9.48 -0.24 1.67
CA SER A 171 -10.00 0.93 2.37
C SER A 171 -11.51 0.87 2.50
N ALA A 172 -12.02 1.33 3.64
CA ALA A 172 -13.44 1.61 3.78
C ALA A 172 -13.89 2.64 2.73
N PRO A 173 -15.12 2.53 2.21
CA PRO A 173 -15.67 3.49 1.25
C PRO A 173 -15.63 4.93 1.78
N LYS A 174 -15.04 5.86 1.02
CA LYS A 174 -14.94 7.28 1.38
C LYS A 174 -15.22 8.17 0.19
N GLU A 175 -15.77 9.36 0.44
CA GLU A 175 -15.95 10.37 -0.61
C GLU A 175 -14.59 10.92 -1.08
N TYR A 176 -14.42 11.06 -2.39
CA TYR A 176 -13.21 11.63 -2.99
C TYR A 176 -13.53 12.58 -4.14
N LYS A 177 -12.54 13.38 -4.55
CA LYS A 177 -12.68 14.39 -5.62
C LYS A 177 -11.91 13.99 -6.86
N TYR A 178 -12.40 14.41 -8.02
CA TYR A 178 -11.65 14.33 -9.27
C TYR A 178 -11.99 15.52 -10.19
N LEU A 179 -11.01 15.92 -11.00
CA LEU A 179 -11.17 16.92 -12.07
C LEU A 179 -11.56 16.19 -13.35
N ASN A 180 -12.79 16.36 -13.83
CA ASN A 180 -13.20 15.80 -15.11
C ASN A 180 -12.52 16.55 -16.26
N LEU A 181 -11.78 15.85 -17.10
CA LEU A 181 -10.99 16.47 -18.17
C LEU A 181 -11.85 17.03 -19.31
N LYS A 182 -12.96 16.37 -19.64
CA LYS A 182 -13.86 16.79 -20.73
C LYS A 182 -14.65 18.05 -20.38
N ARG A 183 -15.04 18.18 -19.11
CA ARG A 183 -15.89 19.28 -18.61
C ARG A 183 -15.11 20.36 -17.88
N ASN A 184 -13.81 20.14 -17.64
CA ASN A 184 -12.95 20.99 -16.83
C ASN A 184 -13.61 21.40 -15.49
N LYS A 185 -14.23 20.44 -14.82
CA LYS A 185 -15.01 20.66 -13.59
C LYS A 185 -14.66 19.65 -12.51
N ILE A 186 -14.61 20.11 -11.27
CA ILE A 186 -14.37 19.26 -10.10
C ILE A 186 -15.68 18.58 -9.70
N TYR A 187 -15.62 17.26 -9.57
CA TYR A 187 -16.71 16.43 -9.09
C TYR A 187 -16.34 15.80 -7.75
N ARG A 188 -17.35 15.54 -6.93
CA ARG A 188 -17.24 14.69 -5.75
C ARG A 188 -17.92 13.37 -6.03
N ARG A 189 -17.27 12.28 -5.69
CA ARG A 189 -17.74 10.92 -5.92
C ARG A 189 -17.95 10.24 -4.59
N LYS A 190 -19.15 9.70 -4.40
CA LYS A 190 -19.52 8.90 -3.23
C LYS A 190 -19.61 7.45 -3.67
N PRO A 191 -18.92 6.52 -2.99
CA PRO A 191 -19.08 5.10 -3.23
C PRO A 191 -20.55 4.68 -3.08
N PRO A 192 -21.05 3.73 -3.88
CA PRO A 192 -22.46 3.29 -3.81
C PRO A 192 -22.88 2.80 -2.43
N SER A 193 -21.96 2.20 -1.67
CA SER A 193 -22.19 1.74 -0.29
C SER A 193 -22.49 2.86 0.71
N LEU A 194 -22.15 4.11 0.39
CA LEU A 194 -22.49 5.29 1.20
C LEU A 194 -23.78 5.97 0.74
N GLU A 195 -24.35 5.58 -0.41
CA GLU A 195 -25.64 6.10 -0.83
C GLU A 195 -26.71 5.47 0.05
N LYS A 196 -27.34 6.29 0.92
CA LYS A 196 -28.52 5.86 1.67
C LYS A 196 -29.52 5.26 0.67
N PRO A 197 -30.15 4.11 0.97
CA PRO A 197 -31.22 3.59 0.15
C PRO A 197 -32.22 4.73 -0.08
N LYS A 198 -32.38 5.16 -1.33
CA LYS A 198 -33.40 6.15 -1.68
C LYS A 198 -34.74 5.47 -1.40
N ASP A 199 -35.38 5.91 -0.32
CA ASP A 199 -36.74 5.57 0.09
C ASP A 199 -37.19 4.21 -0.43
N ILE A 200 -36.69 3.14 0.20
CA ILE A 200 -37.41 1.87 0.13
C ILE A 200 -38.80 2.21 0.66
N PRO A 201 -39.87 2.09 -0.15
CA PRO A 201 -41.22 2.34 0.32
C PRO A 201 -41.42 1.55 1.61
N PRO A 202 -42.02 2.14 2.66
CA PRO A 202 -42.19 1.44 3.93
C PRO A 202 -42.76 0.06 3.63
N GLU A 203 -42.00 -0.97 4.03
CA GLU A 203 -42.34 -2.36 3.77
C GLU A 203 -43.79 -2.56 4.23
N PRO A 204 -44.71 -2.99 3.34
CA PRO A 204 -46.12 -3.12 3.71
C PRO A 204 -46.19 -4.01 4.93
N SER A 205 -46.73 -3.46 6.03
CA SER A 205 -46.75 -4.09 7.34
C SER A 205 -47.21 -5.54 7.21
N LEU A 206 -46.25 -6.47 7.32
CA LEU A 206 -46.52 -7.88 7.19
C LEU A 206 -47.46 -8.24 8.34
N LYS A 207 -48.74 -8.48 8.02
CA LYS A 207 -49.67 -9.12 8.93
C LYS A 207 -49.01 -10.40 9.43
N SER A 208 -48.85 -10.46 10.75
CA SER A 208 -48.28 -11.55 11.51
C SER A 208 -48.79 -12.90 11.02
N LYS A 209 -47.91 -13.69 10.37
CA LYS A 209 -48.16 -15.10 10.11
C LYS A 209 -47.74 -15.94 11.32
N PRO A 210 -48.41 -17.08 11.58
CA PRO A 210 -48.25 -17.83 12.82
C PRO A 210 -46.85 -18.42 12.99
N SER A 211 -46.41 -18.44 14.24
CA SER A 211 -45.24 -19.13 14.78
C SER A 211 -45.05 -20.52 14.16
N LEU A 212 -43.97 -20.69 13.38
CA LEU A 212 -43.46 -21.99 12.99
C LEU A 212 -42.58 -22.58 14.10
N GLU A 213 -42.73 -23.89 14.28
CA GLU A 213 -42.10 -24.75 15.28
C GLU A 213 -40.57 -24.67 15.35
N LYS A 214 -40.06 -24.95 16.55
CA LYS A 214 -38.63 -25.07 16.88
C LYS A 214 -37.93 -26.13 16.00
N PRO A 215 -36.73 -25.84 15.46
CA PRO A 215 -35.95 -26.85 14.77
C PRO A 215 -35.31 -27.83 15.77
N LYS A 216 -35.41 -29.13 15.45
CA LYS A 216 -34.71 -30.22 16.15
C LYS A 216 -33.18 -30.05 16.02
N LYS A 217 -32.48 -30.30 17.14
CA LYS A 217 -31.01 -30.31 17.23
C LYS A 217 -30.41 -31.30 16.22
N ASN A 218 -29.51 -30.79 15.37
CA ASN A 218 -28.62 -31.63 14.56
C ASN A 218 -27.48 -32.20 15.41
N PRO A 219 -26.98 -33.41 15.10
CA PRO A 219 -25.87 -34.04 15.81
C PRO A 219 -24.51 -33.36 15.48
N PRO A 220 -23.50 -33.53 16.36
CA PRO A 220 -22.21 -32.88 16.22
C PRO A 220 -21.42 -33.43 15.04
N LYS A 221 -20.77 -32.50 14.31
CA LYS A 221 -19.92 -32.76 13.14
C LYS A 221 -18.56 -33.34 13.60
N PRO A 222 -18.00 -34.35 12.91
CA PRO A 222 -16.68 -34.89 13.26
C PRO A 222 -15.58 -33.89 12.91
N SER A 223 -14.63 -33.73 13.82
CA SER A 223 -13.42 -32.93 13.68
C SER A 223 -12.47 -33.55 12.66
N LEU A 224 -12.15 -32.81 11.59
CA LEU A 224 -11.05 -33.16 10.69
C LEU A 224 -9.71 -32.86 11.37
N GLU A 225 -8.87 -33.88 11.52
CA GLU A 225 -7.46 -33.72 11.85
C GLU A 225 -6.70 -33.15 10.63
N LEU A 226 -5.93 -32.09 10.84
CA LEU A 226 -5.03 -31.55 9.81
C LEU A 226 -3.76 -32.43 9.68
N PRO A 227 -3.20 -32.58 8.46
CA PRO A 227 -1.97 -33.33 8.24
C PRO A 227 -0.77 -32.60 8.85
N LYS A 228 0.10 -33.34 9.53
CA LYS A 228 1.41 -32.84 10.00
C LYS A 228 2.33 -32.64 8.80
N GLU A 229 2.70 -31.38 8.55
CA GLU A 229 3.70 -31.02 7.56
C GLU A 229 5.12 -31.19 8.12
N ASN A 230 6.02 -31.79 7.34
CA ASN A 230 7.42 -31.98 7.70
C ASN A 230 8.22 -30.68 7.48
N PRO A 231 9.23 -30.38 8.33
CA PRO A 231 10.01 -29.16 8.22
C PRO A 231 10.90 -29.16 6.95
N PRO A 232 11.08 -28.00 6.30
CA PRO A 232 11.88 -27.89 5.08
C PRO A 232 13.38 -27.99 5.37
N LYS A 233 14.09 -28.64 4.44
CA LYS A 233 15.54 -28.82 4.44
C LYS A 233 16.26 -27.46 4.26
N PRO A 234 17.39 -27.21 4.95
CA PRO A 234 18.15 -25.98 4.80
C PRO A 234 18.80 -25.87 3.41
N LEU A 235 18.62 -24.71 2.78
CA LEU A 235 19.24 -24.36 1.51
C LEU A 235 20.70 -23.91 1.72
N SER A 236 21.59 -24.42 0.86
CA SER A 236 23.02 -24.10 0.81
C SER A 236 23.29 -22.63 0.43
N PRO A 237 24.38 -22.02 0.94
CA PRO A 237 24.69 -20.62 0.70
C PRO A 237 25.10 -20.38 -0.76
N LYS A 238 24.40 -19.47 -1.44
CA LYS A 238 24.79 -18.97 -2.77
C LYS A 238 25.91 -17.93 -2.64
N GLU A 239 26.98 -18.14 -3.39
CA GLU A 239 28.10 -17.22 -3.56
C GLU A 239 27.65 -15.83 -4.03
N LYS A 240 28.05 -14.80 -3.28
CA LYS A 240 27.91 -13.39 -3.70
C LYS A 240 29.00 -13.05 -4.72
N LYS A 241 28.62 -12.91 -6.00
CA LYS A 241 29.49 -12.31 -7.03
C LYS A 241 29.63 -10.79 -6.81
N SER A 242 30.87 -10.32 -6.84
CA SER A 242 31.28 -8.94 -6.55
C SER A 242 30.83 -7.95 -7.63
N GLY A 243 29.86 -7.09 -7.30
CA GLY A 243 29.37 -6.01 -8.16
C GLY A 243 30.12 -4.68 -8.04
N ASN A 244 31.16 -4.61 -7.20
CA ASN A 244 31.74 -3.32 -6.80
C ASN A 244 32.70 -2.70 -7.82
N SER A 245 33.22 -3.43 -8.81
CA SER A 245 34.28 -2.88 -9.69
C SER A 245 33.79 -1.78 -10.65
N ARG A 246 32.52 -1.82 -11.06
CA ARG A 246 31.97 -0.82 -12.01
C ARG A 246 31.76 0.55 -11.38
N ILE A 247 31.47 0.61 -10.09
CA ILE A 247 31.24 1.87 -9.36
C ILE A 247 32.57 2.63 -9.21
N PHE A 248 33.67 1.93 -8.93
CA PHE A 248 35.00 2.56 -8.82
C PHE A 248 35.47 3.20 -10.14
N ILE A 249 35.16 2.58 -11.29
CA ILE A 249 35.55 3.12 -12.61
C ILE A 249 34.79 4.44 -12.90
N ILE A 250 33.50 4.50 -12.59
CA ILE A 250 32.69 5.72 -12.84
C ILE A 250 33.17 6.87 -11.95
N ILE A 251 33.45 6.62 -10.66
CA ILE A 251 33.96 7.64 -9.73
C ILE A 251 35.32 8.20 -10.21
N ALA A 252 36.21 7.33 -10.70
CA ALA A 252 37.52 7.74 -11.20
C ALA A 252 37.41 8.68 -12.43
N ILE A 253 36.48 8.40 -13.35
CA ILE A 253 36.26 9.23 -14.55
C ILE A 253 35.73 10.63 -14.16
N VAL A 254 34.77 10.69 -13.23
CA VAL A 254 34.19 11.97 -12.78
C VAL A 254 35.25 12.83 -12.09
N LEU A 255 36.06 12.25 -11.21
CA LEU A 255 37.15 12.97 -10.55
C LEU A 255 38.19 13.48 -11.56
N PHE A 256 38.53 12.69 -12.57
CA PHE A 256 39.46 13.11 -13.63
C PHE A 256 38.93 14.33 -14.40
N LEU A 257 37.64 14.36 -14.73
CA LEU A 257 37.03 15.50 -15.44
C LEU A 257 37.00 16.77 -14.60
N ILE A 258 36.66 16.67 -13.31
CA ILE A 258 36.62 17.82 -12.38
C ILE A 258 38.00 18.47 -12.24
N VAL A 259 39.08 17.68 -12.24
CA VAL A 259 40.44 18.21 -12.12
C VAL A 259 40.98 18.74 -13.46
N SER A 260 40.63 18.10 -14.58
CA SER A 260 41.20 18.43 -15.89
C SER A 260 40.63 19.71 -16.51
N ILE A 261 39.33 19.98 -16.31
CA ILE A 261 38.65 21.13 -16.92
C ILE A 261 39.21 22.48 -16.42
N PRO A 262 39.43 22.71 -15.11
CA PRO A 262 40.03 23.94 -14.62
C PRO A 262 41.45 24.17 -15.13
N ILE A 263 42.25 23.11 -15.28
CA ILE A 263 43.63 23.19 -15.78
C ILE A 263 43.64 23.63 -17.25
N LEU A 264 42.74 23.07 -18.06
CA LEU A 264 42.57 23.48 -19.45
C LEU A 264 42.07 24.93 -19.56
N TYR A 265 41.15 25.32 -18.67
CA TYR A 265 40.63 26.69 -18.62
C TYR A 265 41.71 27.72 -18.24
N PHE A 266 42.54 27.40 -17.25
CA PHE A 266 43.67 28.24 -16.85
C PHE A 266 44.71 28.38 -17.97
N LYS A 267 45.07 27.27 -18.64
CA LYS A 267 45.99 27.33 -19.79
C LYS A 267 45.43 28.19 -20.91
N TYR A 268 44.14 28.12 -21.20
CA TYR A 268 43.53 28.92 -22.25
C TYR A 268 43.58 30.43 -21.95
N PHE A 269 43.41 30.82 -20.68
CA PHE A 269 43.43 32.22 -20.28
C PHE A 269 44.84 32.81 -20.11
N SER A 270 45.86 32.03 -19.79
CA SER A 270 47.24 32.53 -19.67
C SER A 270 47.93 32.85 -21.02
N PHE A 271 47.32 32.51 -22.15
CA PHE A 271 47.84 32.79 -23.50
C PHE A 271 47.14 33.95 -24.22
N ARG A 272 46.25 34.68 -23.54
CA ARG A 272 45.69 35.96 -23.99
C ARG A 272 46.23 37.10 -23.15
#